data_AF-A0A161SKX8-F1
#
_entry.id   AF-A0A161SKX8-F1
#
_cell.length_a   1.000
_cell.length_b   1.000
_cell.length_c   1.000
_cell.angle_alpha   90.00
_cell.angle_beta   90.00
_cell.angle_gamma   90.00
#
_symmetry.space_group_name_H-M   'P 1'
#
loop_
_entity.id
_entity.type
_entity.pdbx_description
1 polymer ?
#
loop_
_entity_poly.entity_id
_entity_poly.type
_entity_poly.pdbx_seq_one_letter_code
_entity_poly.pdbx_strand_id
1 'polypeptide(L)'
;MPRTREIARDRARIYRAVKAKLADEEAKARRARLSQTLAKVAQILSHAEFIELASSHGVEWAPRRLLLRASNERQAEVALRHAESVLDFVIAWKFIFPMLSNREMLEYLQKKWPGFVDEFKDTFIALVMNGPFLDERRTPLSTTFFQ
;
A
#
# COMPACT_ATOMS: atom_id res chain seq x y z
N MET A 1 -8.79 -46.64 -20.36
CA MET A 1 -7.61 -45.82 -20.00
C MET A 1 -7.87 -44.96 -18.75
N PRO A 2 -7.70 -45.50 -17.53
CA PRO A 2 -7.95 -44.79 -16.27
C PRO A 2 -6.76 -43.89 -15.83
N ARG A 3 -5.52 -44.34 -16.08
CA ARG A 3 -4.27 -43.68 -15.66
C ARG A 3 -4.11 -42.25 -16.18
N THR A 4 -4.61 -41.97 -17.39
CA THR A 4 -4.49 -40.64 -18.03
C THR A 4 -5.35 -39.58 -17.33
N ARG A 5 -6.51 -39.96 -16.76
CA ARG A 5 -7.39 -39.04 -16.01
C ARG A 5 -6.85 -38.73 -14.61
N GLU A 6 -6.22 -39.71 -13.96
CA GLU A 6 -5.57 -39.52 -12.65
C GLU A 6 -4.34 -38.61 -12.78
N ILE A 7 -3.47 -38.83 -13.77
CA ILE A 7 -2.31 -37.96 -14.04
C ILE A 7 -2.75 -36.52 -14.34
N ALA A 8 -3.85 -36.33 -15.08
CA ALA A 8 -4.39 -35.00 -15.36
C ALA A 8 -4.95 -34.31 -14.10
N ARG A 9 -5.61 -35.07 -13.21
CA ARG A 9 -6.11 -34.55 -11.91
C ARG A 9 -4.98 -34.15 -10.99
N ASP A 10 -3.92 -34.96 -10.90
CA ASP A 10 -2.76 -34.65 -10.08
C ASP A 10 -2.00 -33.42 -10.60
N ARG A 11 -1.80 -33.31 -11.92
CA ARG A 11 -1.24 -32.10 -12.54
C ARG A 11 -2.09 -30.86 -12.26
N ALA A 12 -3.41 -30.96 -12.36
CA ALA A 12 -4.31 -29.85 -12.05
C ALA A 12 -4.26 -29.46 -10.57
N ARG A 13 -4.14 -30.44 -9.65
CA ARG A 13 -3.99 -30.20 -8.21
C ARG A 13 -2.66 -29.52 -7.89
N ILE A 14 -1.56 -29.99 -8.47
CA ILE A 14 -0.22 -29.38 -8.32
C ILE A 14 -0.25 -27.95 -8.87
N TYR A 15 -0.79 -27.74 -10.07
CA TYR A 15 -0.88 -26.41 -10.67
C TYR A 15 -1.70 -25.43 -9.79
N ARG A 16 -2.85 -25.87 -9.26
CA ARG A 16 -3.65 -25.05 -8.33
C ARG A 16 -2.90 -24.73 -7.04
N ALA A 17 -2.18 -25.69 -6.47
CA ALA A 17 -1.40 -25.49 -5.26
C ALA A 17 -0.24 -24.51 -5.48
N VAL A 18 0.47 -24.62 -6.61
CA VAL A 18 1.55 -23.67 -6.99
C VAL A 18 0.97 -22.27 -7.19
N LYS A 19 -0.15 -22.15 -7.91
CA LYS A 19 -0.82 -20.86 -8.14
C LYS A 19 -1.30 -20.22 -6.82
N ALA A 20 -1.83 -21.01 -5.88
CA ALA A 20 -2.23 -20.53 -4.57
C ALA A 20 -1.03 -20.02 -3.75
N LYS A 21 0.09 -20.75 -3.75
CA LYS A 21 1.33 -20.32 -3.07
C LYS A 21 1.86 -19.00 -3.63
N LEU A 22 1.90 -18.85 -4.95
CA LEU A 22 2.32 -17.61 -5.60
C LEU A 22 1.43 -16.43 -5.20
N ALA A 23 0.10 -16.62 -5.21
CA ALA A 23 -0.85 -15.59 -4.79
C ALA A 23 -0.66 -15.18 -3.32
N ASP A 24 -0.37 -16.14 -2.44
CA ASP A 24 -0.09 -15.88 -1.02
C ASP A 24 1.23 -15.11 -0.82
N GLU A 25 2.27 -15.46 -1.57
CA GLU A 25 3.56 -14.75 -1.55
C GLU A 25 3.41 -13.32 -2.04
N GLU A 26 2.69 -13.10 -3.15
CA GLU A 26 2.37 -11.77 -3.65
C GLU A 26 1.52 -10.96 -2.66
N ALA A 27 0.55 -11.59 -1.99
CA ALA A 27 -0.24 -10.93 -0.94
C ALA A 27 0.62 -10.52 0.26
N LYS A 28 1.55 -11.38 0.70
CA LYS A 28 2.50 -11.06 1.78
C LYS A 28 3.44 -9.92 1.39
N ALA A 29 4.03 -9.98 0.20
CA ALA A 29 4.92 -8.93 -0.30
C ALA A 29 4.21 -7.58 -0.39
N ARG A 30 2.95 -7.55 -0.84
CA ARG A 30 2.12 -6.33 -0.88
C ARG A 30 1.87 -5.75 0.50
N ARG A 31 1.50 -6.59 1.47
CA ARG A 31 1.30 -6.15 2.87
C ARG A 31 2.57 -5.58 3.46
N ALA A 32 3.71 -6.22 3.19
CA ALA A 32 5.02 -5.74 3.64
C ALA A 32 5.34 -4.36 3.05
N ARG A 33 5.15 -4.18 1.72
CA ARG A 33 5.35 -2.88 1.05
C ARG A 33 4.48 -1.78 1.65
N LEU A 34 3.18 -2.05 1.79
CA LEU A 34 2.23 -1.11 2.42
C LEU A 34 2.66 -0.71 3.83
N SER A 35 3.07 -1.68 4.64
CA SER A 35 3.54 -1.43 6.02
C SER A 35 4.80 -0.56 6.03
N GLN A 36 5.77 -0.86 5.17
CA GLN A 36 7.01 -0.08 5.04
C GLN A 36 6.72 1.36 4.63
N THR A 37 5.85 1.56 3.64
CA THR A 37 5.45 2.91 3.20
C THR A 37 4.78 3.69 4.32
N LEU A 38 3.91 3.04 5.09
CA LEU A 38 3.25 3.67 6.24
C LEU A 38 4.21 3.98 7.40
N ALA A 39 5.26 3.17 7.59
CA ALA A 39 6.33 3.48 8.53
C ALA A 39 7.11 4.73 8.11
N LYS A 40 7.42 4.89 6.82
CA LYS A 40 8.04 6.12 6.30
C LYS A 40 7.12 7.33 6.50
N VAL A 41 5.82 7.19 6.24
CA VAL A 41 4.83 8.23 6.53
C VAL A 41 4.85 8.63 8.01
N ALA A 42 4.87 7.66 8.92
CA ALA A 42 4.96 7.94 10.35
C ALA A 42 6.22 8.75 10.69
N GLN A 43 7.38 8.36 10.16
CA GLN A 43 8.64 9.08 10.35
C GLN A 43 8.57 10.54 9.85
N ILE A 44 8.00 10.74 8.65
CA ILE A 44 7.81 12.08 8.07
C ILE A 44 6.94 12.95 8.97
N LEU A 45 5.81 12.41 9.44
CA LEU A 45 4.86 13.14 10.28
C LEU A 45 5.39 13.44 11.68
N SER A 46 6.40 12.71 12.16
CA SER A 46 7.11 13.00 13.41
C SER A 46 8.32 13.91 13.24
N HIS A 47 8.71 14.27 12.01
CA HIS A 47 9.93 15.01 11.75
C HIS A 47 9.70 16.52 11.93
N ALA A 48 10.41 17.15 12.87
CA ALA A 48 10.20 18.55 13.25
C ALA A 48 10.26 19.53 12.06
N GLU A 49 11.31 19.45 11.25
CA GLU A 49 11.47 20.31 10.06
C GLU A 49 10.32 20.13 9.04
N PHE A 50 9.74 18.91 8.94
CA PHE A 50 8.61 18.67 8.05
C PHE A 50 7.36 19.35 8.57
N ILE A 51 7.12 19.30 9.88
CA ILE A 51 5.98 19.95 10.54
C ILE A 51 6.08 21.47 10.39
N GLU A 52 7.27 22.04 10.58
CA GLU A 52 7.52 23.47 10.39
C GLU A 52 7.25 23.89 8.94
N LEU A 53 7.79 23.15 7.97
CA LEU A 53 7.59 23.42 6.55
C LEU A 53 6.13 23.26 6.14
N ALA A 54 5.44 22.23 6.63
CA ALA A 54 4.02 22.03 6.35
C ALA A 54 3.19 23.19 6.93
N SER A 55 3.53 23.66 8.13
CA SER A 55 2.86 24.81 8.78
C SER A 55 3.06 26.10 8.00
N SER A 56 4.27 26.37 7.48
CA SER A 56 4.52 27.57 6.66
C SER A 56 3.75 27.58 5.34
N HIS A 57 3.34 26.40 4.86
CA HIS A 57 2.50 26.23 3.66
C HIS A 57 1.01 26.06 3.98
N GLY A 58 0.57 26.41 5.19
CA GLY A 58 -0.85 26.46 5.58
C GLY A 58 -1.46 25.11 5.96
N VAL A 59 -0.65 24.10 6.26
CA VAL A 59 -1.12 22.81 6.78
C VAL A 59 -1.28 22.90 8.29
N GLU A 60 -2.50 23.19 8.74
CA GLU A 60 -2.76 23.43 10.17
C GLU A 60 -2.82 22.16 11.03
N TRP A 61 -3.11 21.00 10.44
CA TRP A 61 -3.24 19.76 11.20
C TRP A 61 -2.94 18.51 10.37
N ALA A 62 -2.31 17.53 11.00
CA ALA A 62 -2.20 16.17 10.48
C ALA A 62 -3.34 15.29 11.05
N PRO A 63 -3.88 14.34 10.28
CA PRO A 63 -4.92 13.44 10.77
C PRO A 63 -4.53 12.72 12.05
N ARG A 64 -5.35 12.86 13.11
CA ARG A 64 -5.10 12.26 14.45
C ARG A 64 -4.75 10.78 14.37
N ARG A 65 -5.39 10.04 13.46
CA ARG A 65 -5.13 8.62 13.24
C ARG A 65 -3.69 8.34 12.77
N LEU A 66 -3.13 9.21 11.92
CA LEU A 66 -1.73 9.09 11.49
C LEU A 66 -0.76 9.52 12.60
N LEU A 67 -1.11 10.54 13.37
CA LEU A 67 -0.32 11.00 14.51
C LEU A 67 -0.22 9.92 15.62
N LEU A 68 -1.35 9.31 15.98
CA LEU A 68 -1.39 8.20 16.94
C LEU A 68 -0.52 7.02 16.50
N ARG A 69 -0.47 6.77 15.19
CA ARG A 69 0.40 5.75 14.62
C ARG A 69 1.87 6.14 14.68
N ALA A 70 2.19 7.39 14.35
CA ALA A 70 3.55 7.90 14.44
C ALA A 70 4.10 7.85 15.88
N SER A 71 3.25 8.08 16.88
CA SER A 71 3.63 7.98 18.30
C SER A 71 3.76 6.55 18.82
N ASN A 72 3.13 5.56 18.17
CA ASN A 72 3.16 4.16 18.61
C ASN A 72 4.24 3.38 17.83
N GLU A 73 5.52 3.60 18.14
CA GLU A 73 6.63 2.84 17.56
C GLU A 73 6.45 1.31 17.70
N ARG A 74 5.81 0.85 18.79
CA ARG A 74 5.51 -0.57 19.04
C ARG A 74 4.42 -1.15 18.12
N GLN A 75 3.54 -0.34 17.53
CA GLN A 75 2.49 -0.82 16.61
C GLN A 75 2.94 -0.85 15.14
N ALA A 76 4.12 -0.33 14.82
CA ALA A 76 4.71 -0.52 13.50
C ALA A 76 5.03 -2.00 13.21
N GLU A 77 5.25 -2.81 14.26
CA GLU A 77 5.47 -4.26 14.19
C GLU A 77 4.23 -5.11 14.49
N VAL A 78 3.23 -4.57 15.21
CA VAL A 78 2.01 -5.33 15.52
C VAL A 78 1.20 -5.50 14.24
N ALA A 79 0.93 -6.76 13.88
CA ALA A 79 0.15 -7.16 12.72
C ALA A 79 -1.25 -6.50 12.72
N LEU A 80 -1.33 -5.27 12.25
CA LEU A 80 -2.58 -4.58 11.98
C LEU A 80 -3.36 -5.41 10.97
N ARG A 81 -4.68 -5.43 11.13
CA ARG A 81 -5.53 -6.08 10.13
C ARG A 81 -5.31 -5.33 8.82
N HIS A 82 -5.13 -6.06 7.72
CA HIS A 82 -4.81 -5.47 6.41
C HIS A 82 -5.73 -4.30 6.04
N ALA A 83 -7.03 -4.40 6.34
CA ALA A 83 -8.01 -3.34 6.12
C ALA A 83 -7.69 -2.01 6.84
N GLU A 84 -7.15 -2.08 8.05
CA GLU A 84 -6.76 -0.88 8.81
C GLU A 84 -5.55 -0.20 8.17
N SER A 85 -4.56 -0.99 7.72
CA SER A 85 -3.39 -0.46 7.00
C SER A 85 -3.77 0.20 5.67
N VAL A 86 -4.74 -0.37 4.94
CA VAL A 86 -5.24 0.23 3.70
C VAL A 86 -5.94 1.56 3.99
N LEU A 87 -6.79 1.62 5.01
CA LEU A 87 -7.45 2.86 5.41
C LEU A 87 -6.45 3.93 5.85
N ASP A 88 -5.45 3.56 6.66
CA ASP A 88 -4.39 4.46 7.07
C ASP A 88 -3.63 5.02 5.85
N PHE A 89 -3.38 4.18 4.87
CA PHE A 89 -2.71 4.59 3.64
C PHE A 89 -3.55 5.56 2.83
N VAL A 90 -4.86 5.32 2.69
CA VAL A 90 -5.75 6.25 1.98
C VAL A 90 -5.80 7.61 2.69
N ILE A 91 -5.80 7.63 4.02
CA ILE A 91 -5.75 8.86 4.81
C ILE A 91 -4.41 9.57 4.59
N ALA A 92 -3.30 8.83 4.65
CA ALA A 92 -1.97 9.36 4.37
C ALA A 92 -1.86 9.92 2.95
N TRP A 93 -2.40 9.20 1.96
CA TRP A 93 -2.44 9.62 0.57
C TRP A 93 -3.17 10.95 0.42
N LYS A 94 -4.39 11.05 0.96
CA LYS A 94 -5.19 12.27 0.90
C LYS A 94 -4.48 13.46 1.56
N PHE A 95 -3.71 13.22 2.62
CA PHE A 95 -2.99 14.26 3.34
C PHE A 95 -1.69 14.71 2.64
N ILE A 96 -0.83 13.77 2.24
CA ILE A 96 0.50 14.04 1.69
C ILE A 96 0.44 14.42 0.21
N PHE A 97 -0.47 13.82 -0.57
CA PHE A 97 -0.51 14.01 -2.02
C PHE A 97 -0.61 15.47 -2.46
N PRO A 98 -1.47 16.33 -1.86
CA PRO A 98 -1.51 17.76 -2.20
C PRO A 98 -0.15 18.45 -2.01
N MET A 99 0.61 18.06 -0.99
CA MET A 99 1.93 18.63 -0.67
C MET A 99 2.98 18.29 -1.73
N LEU A 100 2.81 17.18 -2.47
CA LEU A 100 3.72 16.81 -3.56
C LEU A 100 3.64 17.77 -4.76
N SER A 101 2.58 18.58 -4.83
CA SER A 101 2.47 19.64 -5.85
C SER A 101 3.24 20.90 -5.46
N ASN A 102 3.64 21.03 -4.20
CA ASN A 102 4.50 22.11 -3.73
C ASN A 102 5.97 21.72 -3.94
N ARG A 103 6.71 22.56 -4.66
CA ARG A 103 8.10 22.30 -5.04
C ARG A 103 9.02 22.16 -3.84
N GLU A 104 8.90 23.02 -2.84
CA GLU A 104 9.76 23.01 -1.65
C GLU A 104 9.54 21.74 -0.82
N MET A 105 8.27 21.35 -0.63
CA MET A 105 7.90 20.11 0.04
C MET A 105 8.44 18.89 -0.72
N LEU A 106 8.34 18.90 -2.05
CA LEU A 106 8.83 17.82 -2.90
C LEU A 106 10.36 17.69 -2.82
N GLU A 107 11.09 18.80 -2.95
CA GLU A 107 12.55 18.83 -2.84
C GLU A 107 13.02 18.40 -1.45
N TYR A 108 12.32 18.85 -0.40
CA TYR A 108 12.57 18.44 0.97
C TYR A 108 12.41 16.93 1.15
N LEU A 109 11.29 16.36 0.69
CA LEU A 109 11.03 14.93 0.77
C LEU A 109 12.04 14.11 -0.03
N GLN A 110 12.43 14.55 -1.23
CA GLN A 110 13.43 13.86 -2.04
C GLN A 110 14.82 13.88 -1.39
N LYS A 111 15.17 14.95 -0.67
CA LYS A 111 16.44 15.08 0.04
C LYS A 111 16.49 14.20 1.29
N LYS A 112 15.44 14.19 2.11
CA LYS A 112 15.42 13.50 3.41
C LYS A 112 14.97 12.04 3.31
N TRP A 113 14.05 11.72 2.38
CA TRP A 113 13.59 10.36 2.08
C TRP A 113 13.67 10.08 0.57
N PRO A 114 14.87 9.83 0.02
CA PRO A 114 15.04 9.52 -1.39
C PRO A 114 14.16 8.35 -1.83
N GLY A 115 13.47 8.50 -2.97
CA GLY A 115 12.59 7.47 -3.53
C GLY A 115 11.23 7.30 -2.84
N PHE A 116 10.98 7.97 -1.70
CA PHE A 116 9.70 7.84 -0.99
C PHE A 116 8.50 8.23 -1.86
N VAL A 117 8.61 9.31 -2.63
CA VAL A 117 7.51 9.81 -3.47
C VAL A 117 7.07 8.77 -4.50
N ASP A 118 8.04 8.09 -5.13
CA ASP A 118 7.75 7.07 -6.13
C ASP A 118 7.18 5.81 -5.47
N GLU A 119 7.76 5.37 -4.35
CA GLU A 119 7.21 4.26 -3.58
C GLU A 119 5.78 4.52 -3.07
N PHE A 120 5.49 5.77 -2.68
CA PHE A 120 4.18 6.19 -2.20
C PHE A 120 3.14 6.12 -3.33
N LYS A 121 3.50 6.63 -4.51
CA LYS A 121 2.67 6.54 -5.72
C LYS A 121 2.46 5.09 -6.17
N ASP A 122 3.53 4.30 -6.22
CA ASP A 122 3.47 2.89 -6.57
C ASP A 122 2.55 2.10 -5.65
N THR A 123 2.60 2.39 -4.35
CA THR A 123 1.74 1.74 -3.36
C THR A 123 0.27 2.08 -3.59
N PHE A 124 -0.03 3.34 -3.93
CA PHE A 124 -1.38 3.75 -4.32
C PHE A 124 -1.83 3.05 -5.60
N ILE A 125 -1.01 3.03 -6.64
CA ILE A 125 -1.30 2.34 -7.91
C ILE A 125 -1.55 0.85 -7.65
N ALA A 126 -0.72 0.21 -6.84
CA ALA A 126 -0.88 -1.21 -6.50
C ALA A 126 -2.21 -1.48 -5.77
N LEU A 127 -2.64 -0.61 -4.86
CA LEU A 127 -3.95 -0.71 -4.20
C LEU A 127 -5.10 -0.47 -5.18
N VAL A 128 -4.98 0.52 -6.05
CA VAL A 128 -5.99 0.87 -7.06
C VAL A 128 -6.08 -0.16 -8.17
N MET A 129 -5.01 -0.87 -8.53
CA MET A 129 -5.03 -1.88 -9.59
C MET A 129 -5.52 -3.23 -9.08
N ASN A 130 -5.09 -3.62 -7.88
CA ASN A 130 -5.41 -4.95 -7.33
C ASN A 130 -6.67 -4.96 -6.47
N GLY A 131 -7.19 -3.79 -6.10
CA GLY A 131 -8.27 -3.67 -5.13
C GLY A 131 -7.76 -3.62 -3.68
N PRO A 132 -8.47 -2.91 -2.79
CA PRO A 132 -8.11 -2.79 -1.37
C PRO A 132 -8.37 -4.07 -0.56
N PHE A 133 -9.15 -5.01 -1.10
CA PHE A 133 -9.54 -6.26 -0.44
C PHE A 133 -9.09 -7.46 -1.27
N LEU A 134 -8.37 -8.39 -0.63
CA LEU A 134 -7.78 -9.57 -1.28
C LEU A 134 -8.82 -10.57 -1.83
N ASP A 135 -10.07 -10.48 -1.36
CA ASP A 135 -11.16 -11.38 -1.75
C ASP A 135 -12.15 -10.77 -2.76
N GLU A 136 -12.04 -9.48 -3.05
CA GLU A 136 -12.77 -8.87 -4.15
C GLU A 136 -12.03 -9.19 -5.44
N ARG A 137 -12.30 -10.38 -6.01
CA ARG A 137 -12.04 -10.61 -7.43
C ARG A 137 -12.74 -9.49 -8.18
N ARG A 138 -11.96 -8.52 -8.67
CA ARG A 138 -12.45 -7.60 -9.69
C ARG A 138 -13.03 -8.45 -10.81
N THR A 139 -14.32 -8.27 -11.07
CA THR A 139 -14.92 -8.78 -12.29
C THR A 139 -14.04 -8.28 -13.42
N PRO A 140 -13.44 -9.16 -14.23
CA PRO A 140 -12.68 -8.69 -15.38
C PRO A 140 -13.63 -7.80 -16.18
N LEU A 141 -13.21 -6.58 -16.51
CA LEU A 141 -13.96 -5.69 -17.38
C LEU A 141 -14.35 -6.51 -18.60
N SER A 142 -15.63 -6.87 -18.71
CA SER A 142 -16.06 -7.71 -19.81
C SER A 142 -15.94 -6.86 -21.07
N THR A 143 -15.15 -7.33 -22.02
CA THR A 143 -14.96 -6.70 -23.33
C THR A 143 -16.25 -6.67 -24.17
N THR A 144 -17.37 -7.15 -23.64
CA THR A 144 -18.69 -7.18 -24.28
C THR A 144 -19.40 -5.83 -24.35
N PHE A 145 -18.87 -4.74 -23.76
CA PHE A 145 -19.48 -3.41 -23.89
C PHE A 145 -19.08 -2.63 -25.16
N PHE A 146 -18.28 -3.23 -26.04
CA PHE A 146 -18.01 -2.72 -27.39
C PHE A 146 -18.55 -3.70 -28.44
N GLN A 147 -19.87 -3.74 -28.61
CA GLN A 147 -20.54 -4.26 -29.81
C GLN A 147 -21.69 -3.34 -30.19
#